data_AF-G5KH49-F1
#
_entry.id   AF-G5KH49-F1
#
_cell.length_a   1.000
_cell.length_b   1.000
_cell.length_c   1.000
_cell.angle_alpha   90.00
_cell.angle_beta   90.00
_cell.angle_gamma   90.00
#
_symmetry.space_group_name_H-M   'P 1'
#
loop_
_entity.id
_entity.type
_entity.pdbx_description
1 polymer ?
#
loop_
_entity_poly.entity_id
_entity_poly.type
_entity_poly.pdbx_seq_one_letter_code
_entity_poly.pdbx_strand_id
1 'polypeptide(L)'
;MTKEQHQEYLQYLRKWTKDNISATDSEVTKIDKIQDFIMTNFHYANTKVGGYTQTGISVQTPYVFIKDKEAVCQAYAQMFKDMGQLAGLDVYYIQGFGDPYMGADSLHAWNIVKVDGKFYHVDLTWNDTIDKTSKNHTFTLRGNDFMKKTHRWNAVYNISNEDYQGYNRSLPVATQSGTVLRNHAGVALSSQMI
;
A
#
# COMPACT_ATOMS: atom_id res chain seq x y z
N MET A 1 -18.27 1.81 -8.54
CA MET A 1 -17.95 2.50 -9.82
C MET A 1 -19.01 2.13 -10.85
N THR A 2 -19.36 3.03 -11.76
CA THR A 2 -20.23 2.72 -12.92
C THR A 2 -19.46 1.93 -13.98
N LYS A 3 -20.15 1.45 -15.02
CA LYS A 3 -19.53 0.74 -16.14
C LYS A 3 -18.54 1.63 -16.90
N GLU A 4 -18.90 2.90 -17.12
CA GLU A 4 -18.09 3.88 -17.82
C GLU A 4 -16.83 4.22 -17.03
N GLN A 5 -16.98 4.43 -15.71
CA GLN A 5 -15.85 4.65 -14.81
C GLN A 5 -14.89 3.45 -14.81
N HIS A 6 -15.42 2.23 -14.79
CA HIS A 6 -14.62 1.02 -14.87
C HIS A 6 -13.88 0.90 -16.21
N GLN A 7 -14.51 1.26 -17.34
CA GLN A 7 -13.87 1.27 -18.65
C GLN A 7 -12.74 2.30 -18.73
N GLU A 8 -12.97 3.52 -18.27
CA GLU A 8 -11.94 4.57 -18.22
C GLU A 8 -10.76 4.13 -17.33
N TYR A 9 -11.06 3.59 -16.15
CA TYR A 9 -10.06 3.03 -15.23
C TYR A 9 -9.19 1.95 -15.90
N LEU A 10 -9.82 0.95 -16.51
CA LEU A 10 -9.08 -0.13 -17.17
C LEU A 10 -8.26 0.36 -18.36
N GLN A 11 -8.75 1.33 -19.13
CA GLN A 11 -8.00 1.94 -20.23
C GLN A 11 -6.76 2.68 -19.72
N TYR A 12 -6.91 3.44 -18.63
CA TYR A 12 -5.80 4.12 -17.97
C TYR A 12 -4.72 3.12 -17.52
N LEU A 13 -5.12 2.05 -16.82
CA LEU A 13 -4.18 1.01 -16.37
C LEU A 13 -3.48 0.32 -17.54
N ARG A 14 -4.22 -0.10 -18.57
CA ARG A 14 -3.66 -0.79 -19.75
C ARG A 14 -2.64 0.08 -20.46
N LYS A 15 -2.93 1.38 -20.61
CA LYS A 15 -1.99 2.32 -21.20
C LYS A 15 -0.72 2.41 -20.35
N TRP A 16 -0.85 2.64 -19.04
CA TRP A 16 0.30 2.72 -18.16
C TRP A 16 1.14 1.43 -18.20
N THR A 17 0.51 0.25 -18.09
CA THR A 17 1.22 -1.04 -18.11
C THR A 17 1.98 -1.23 -19.43
N LYS A 18 1.36 -0.93 -20.57
CA LYS A 18 2.01 -1.02 -21.88
C LYS A 18 3.23 -0.12 -21.99
N ASP A 19 3.14 1.09 -21.45
CA ASP A 19 4.19 2.10 -21.60
C ASP A 19 5.36 1.89 -20.61
N ASN A 20 5.15 1.18 -19.49
CA ASN A 20 6.12 1.12 -18.38
C ASN A 20 6.63 -0.29 -18.04
N ILE A 21 5.93 -1.35 -18.44
CA ILE A 21 6.28 -2.74 -18.14
C ILE A 21 6.84 -3.43 -19.38
N SER A 22 8.07 -3.94 -19.27
CA SER A 22 8.67 -4.80 -20.28
C SER A 22 8.28 -6.26 -20.04
N ALA A 23 8.13 -7.04 -21.11
CA ALA A 23 7.97 -8.49 -21.04
C ALA A 23 9.17 -9.18 -20.37
N THR A 24 10.36 -8.57 -20.42
CA THR A 24 11.59 -9.07 -19.81
C THR A 24 11.84 -8.57 -18.38
N ASP A 25 10.96 -7.71 -17.85
CA ASP A 25 11.08 -7.29 -16.45
C ASP A 25 10.87 -8.49 -15.53
N SER A 26 11.70 -8.61 -14.50
CA SER A 26 11.50 -9.60 -13.44
C SER A 26 10.21 -9.33 -12.67
N GLU A 27 9.69 -10.34 -11.96
CA GLU A 27 8.51 -10.17 -11.09
C GLU A 27 8.71 -9.01 -10.09
N VAL A 28 9.89 -8.97 -9.47
CA VAL A 28 10.29 -7.90 -8.53
C VAL A 28 10.31 -6.52 -9.20
N THR A 29 10.92 -6.41 -10.38
CA THR A 29 10.98 -5.14 -11.12
C THR A 29 9.60 -4.62 -11.48
N LYS A 30 8.67 -5.52 -11.85
CA LYS A 30 7.27 -5.14 -12.13
C LYS A 30 6.58 -4.64 -10.87
N ILE A 31 6.78 -5.32 -9.73
CA ILE A 31 6.23 -4.93 -8.43
C ILE A 31 6.71 -3.53 -8.05
N ASP A 32 8.01 -3.25 -8.12
CA ASP A 32 8.58 -1.94 -7.78
C ASP A 32 8.02 -0.83 -8.66
N LYS A 33 8.02 -1.02 -9.99
CA LYS A 33 7.47 -0.01 -10.92
C LYS A 33 6.01 0.33 -10.62
N ILE A 34 5.18 -0.67 -10.33
CA ILE A 34 3.76 -0.47 -10.03
C ILE A 34 3.60 0.20 -8.66
N GLN A 35 4.31 -0.28 -7.65
CA GLN A 35 4.28 0.25 -6.29
C GLN A 35 4.70 1.72 -6.26
N ASP A 36 5.87 2.04 -6.84
CA ASP A 36 6.40 3.40 -6.87
C ASP A 36 5.47 4.35 -7.62
N PHE A 37 4.89 3.88 -8.74
CA PHE A 37 3.90 4.67 -9.45
C PHE A 37 2.67 4.97 -8.60
N ILE A 38 2.09 3.96 -7.95
CA ILE A 38 0.90 4.16 -7.11
C ILE A 38 1.22 5.13 -5.96
N MET A 39 2.30 4.89 -5.22
CA MET A 39 2.66 5.68 -4.04
C MET A 39 3.13 7.10 -4.37
N THR A 40 3.72 7.32 -5.55
CA THR A 40 4.13 8.67 -5.98
C THR A 40 2.97 9.52 -6.47
N ASN A 41 1.92 8.90 -7.02
CA ASN A 41 0.84 9.63 -7.71
C ASN A 41 -0.44 9.73 -6.90
N PHE A 42 -0.58 8.95 -5.84
CA PHE A 42 -1.80 8.84 -5.06
C PHE A 42 -1.50 8.84 -3.56
N HIS A 43 -2.47 9.30 -2.77
CA HIS A 43 -2.29 9.53 -1.35
C HIS A 43 -3.46 8.98 -0.53
N TYR A 44 -3.16 8.62 0.72
CA TYR A 44 -4.19 8.14 1.61
C TYR A 44 -5.17 9.27 1.95
N ALA A 45 -6.46 8.99 1.78
CA ALA A 45 -7.51 9.98 2.01
C ALA A 45 -7.59 10.37 3.50
N ASN A 46 -7.76 11.67 3.77
CA ASN A 46 -8.01 12.18 5.13
C ASN A 46 -9.48 12.02 5.57
N THR A 47 -10.32 11.42 4.72
CA THR A 47 -11.74 11.18 4.99
C THR A 47 -11.95 9.84 5.69
N LYS A 48 -13.10 9.66 6.34
CA LYS A 48 -13.44 8.38 6.98
C LYS A 48 -13.58 7.28 5.92
N VAL A 49 -13.21 6.05 6.29
CA VAL A 49 -13.55 4.85 5.49
C VAL A 49 -15.06 4.83 5.23
N GLY A 50 -15.47 4.58 3.98
CA GLY A 50 -16.86 4.71 3.54
C GLY A 50 -17.26 6.13 3.11
N GLY A 51 -16.33 7.09 3.15
CA GLY A 51 -16.50 8.46 2.69
C GLY A 51 -16.41 8.62 1.17
N TYR A 52 -16.58 9.87 0.75
CA TYR A 52 -16.53 10.31 -0.64
C TYR A 52 -15.58 11.50 -0.76
N THR A 53 -14.94 11.64 -1.92
CA THR A 53 -14.11 12.80 -2.28
C THR A 53 -14.96 14.02 -2.63
N GLN A 54 -14.30 15.14 -2.94
CA GLN A 54 -14.96 16.38 -3.38
C GLN A 54 -15.84 16.19 -4.63
N THR A 55 -15.52 15.22 -5.50
CA THR A 55 -16.30 14.91 -6.70
C THR A 55 -17.40 13.86 -6.46
N GLY A 56 -17.62 13.47 -5.21
CA GLY A 56 -18.65 12.50 -4.84
C GLY A 56 -18.31 11.05 -5.20
N ILE A 57 -17.03 10.74 -5.41
CA ILE A 57 -16.56 9.38 -5.69
C ILE A 57 -16.14 8.73 -4.38
N SER A 58 -16.56 7.49 -4.13
CA SER A 58 -16.17 6.77 -2.92
C SER A 58 -14.65 6.59 -2.84
N VAL A 59 -14.05 6.85 -1.67
CA VAL A 59 -12.60 6.65 -1.46
C VAL A 59 -12.17 5.18 -1.48
N GLN A 60 -13.12 4.24 -1.55
CA GLN A 60 -12.87 2.81 -1.60
C GLN A 60 -12.71 2.27 -3.03
N THR A 61 -13.15 3.02 -4.05
CA THR A 61 -13.02 2.58 -5.45
C THR A 61 -11.67 3.01 -6.02
N PRO A 62 -10.90 2.14 -6.68
CA PRO A 62 -9.62 2.52 -7.28
C PRO A 62 -9.75 3.58 -8.39
N TYR A 63 -10.94 3.74 -8.99
CA TYR A 63 -11.22 4.84 -9.92
C TYR A 63 -10.96 6.23 -9.31
N VAL A 64 -11.13 6.39 -8.00
CA VAL A 64 -10.90 7.67 -7.33
C VAL A 64 -9.46 8.16 -7.48
N PHE A 65 -8.48 7.25 -7.59
CA PHE A 65 -7.09 7.61 -7.80
C PHE A 65 -6.87 8.36 -9.11
N ILE A 66 -7.53 7.95 -10.19
CA ILE A 66 -7.35 8.60 -11.48
C ILE A 66 -8.12 9.92 -11.60
N LYS A 67 -9.02 10.23 -10.66
CA LYS A 67 -9.81 11.47 -10.63
C LYS A 67 -9.34 12.46 -9.56
N ASP A 68 -9.29 12.03 -8.31
CA ASP A 68 -9.08 12.90 -7.15
C ASP A 68 -7.81 12.58 -6.36
N LYS A 69 -7.08 11.54 -6.75
CA LYS A 69 -5.78 11.13 -6.20
C LYS A 69 -5.80 10.64 -4.74
N GLU A 70 -6.93 10.69 -4.04
CA GLU A 70 -7.05 10.29 -2.64
C GLU A 70 -7.94 9.05 -2.44
N ALA A 71 -7.43 8.03 -1.75
CA ALA A 71 -8.19 6.80 -1.50
C ALA A 71 -7.80 6.08 -0.20
N VAL A 72 -8.54 5.02 0.17
CA VAL A 72 -8.24 4.15 1.32
C VAL A 72 -7.75 2.76 0.89
N CYS A 73 -7.43 1.89 1.86
CA CYS A 73 -6.76 0.60 1.66
C CYS A 73 -7.35 -0.28 0.54
N GLN A 74 -8.67 -0.33 0.41
CA GLN A 74 -9.36 -1.11 -0.64
C GLN A 74 -8.96 -0.66 -2.05
N ALA A 75 -8.84 0.65 -2.27
CA ALA A 75 -8.45 1.20 -3.57
C ALA A 75 -6.98 0.91 -3.89
N TYR A 76 -6.08 1.07 -2.91
CA TYR A 76 -4.65 0.70 -3.05
C TYR A 76 -4.52 -0.77 -3.45
N ALA A 77 -5.14 -1.65 -2.68
CA ALA A 77 -5.03 -3.09 -2.89
C ALA A 77 -5.65 -3.54 -4.23
N GLN A 78 -6.77 -2.93 -4.62
CA GLN A 78 -7.40 -3.21 -5.90
C GLN A 78 -6.55 -2.71 -7.09
N MET A 79 -6.01 -1.49 -7.01
CA MET A 79 -5.20 -0.94 -8.10
C MET A 79 -3.89 -1.69 -8.29
N PHE A 80 -3.19 -2.05 -7.21
CA PHE A 80 -1.99 -2.86 -7.30
C PHE A 80 -2.28 -4.23 -7.91
N LYS A 81 -3.36 -4.91 -7.49
CA LYS A 81 -3.81 -6.16 -8.07
C LYS A 81 -4.05 -6.03 -9.58
N ASP A 82 -4.86 -5.05 -10.00
CA ASP A 82 -5.28 -4.95 -11.39
C ASP A 82 -4.10 -4.57 -12.31
N MET A 83 -3.21 -3.69 -11.86
CA MET A 83 -1.96 -3.38 -12.57
C MET A 83 -1.01 -4.58 -12.63
N GLY A 84 -0.87 -5.32 -11.52
CA GLY A 84 -0.04 -6.52 -11.45
C GLY A 84 -0.52 -7.63 -12.36
N GLN A 85 -1.83 -7.89 -12.39
CA GLN A 85 -2.44 -8.87 -13.30
C GLN A 85 -2.27 -8.47 -14.77
N LEU A 86 -2.42 -7.19 -15.10
CA LEU A 86 -2.11 -6.68 -16.45
C LEU A 86 -0.62 -6.83 -16.81
N ALA A 87 0.28 -6.77 -15.83
CA ALA A 87 1.72 -6.99 -15.99
C ALA A 87 2.13 -8.48 -16.02
N GLY A 88 1.16 -9.39 -15.92
CA GLY A 88 1.37 -10.84 -15.92
C GLY A 88 1.84 -11.42 -14.57
N LEU A 89 1.64 -10.69 -13.47
CA LEU A 89 1.92 -11.17 -12.11
C LEU A 89 0.74 -11.95 -11.54
N ASP A 90 1.04 -12.95 -10.71
CA ASP A 90 0.05 -13.69 -9.93
C ASP A 90 -0.20 -12.97 -8.60
N VAL A 91 -1.15 -12.02 -8.62
CA VAL A 91 -1.47 -11.10 -7.50
C VAL A 91 -2.92 -11.30 -7.08
N TYR A 92 -3.15 -11.35 -5.76
CA TYR A 92 -4.48 -11.41 -5.16
C TYR A 92 -4.70 -10.28 -4.17
N TYR A 93 -5.96 -9.87 -4.08
CA TYR A 93 -6.46 -9.01 -3.03
C TYR A 93 -6.78 -9.88 -1.81
N ILE A 94 -6.32 -9.47 -0.63
CA ILE A 94 -6.68 -10.09 0.63
C ILE A 94 -7.16 -9.05 1.63
N GLN A 95 -7.95 -9.50 2.59
CA GLN A 95 -8.50 -8.65 3.64
C GLN A 95 -8.40 -9.33 4.99
N GLY A 96 -8.46 -8.52 6.03
CA GLY A 96 -8.41 -8.95 7.40
C GLY A 96 -8.39 -7.75 8.31
N PHE A 97 -7.49 -7.77 9.29
CA PHE A 97 -7.34 -6.71 10.27
C PHE A 97 -5.89 -6.23 10.31
N GLY A 98 -5.68 -4.92 10.53
CA GLY A 98 -4.35 -4.33 10.67
C GLY A 98 -4.31 -3.29 11.80
N ASP A 99 -3.19 -3.20 12.52
CA ASP A 99 -2.95 -2.16 13.54
C ASP A 99 -1.45 -1.82 13.72
N PRO A 100 -1.09 -0.52 13.74
CA PRO A 100 0.12 -0.08 14.44
C PRO A 100 -0.11 0.82 15.68
N TYR A 101 -1.27 1.50 15.87
CA TYR A 101 -1.52 2.47 16.97
C TYR A 101 -3.01 2.79 17.27
N MET A 102 -3.99 2.01 16.81
CA MET A 102 -5.43 2.33 16.97
C MET A 102 -6.27 1.13 17.41
N GLY A 103 -5.87 0.48 18.52
CA GLY A 103 -6.73 0.05 19.63
C GLY A 103 -7.95 -0.85 19.40
N ALA A 104 -8.27 -1.23 18.17
CA ALA A 104 -9.31 -2.17 17.80
C ALA A 104 -9.01 -2.70 16.40
N ASP A 105 -9.38 -3.96 16.16
CA ASP A 105 -9.30 -4.68 14.89
C ASP A 105 -9.88 -3.87 13.72
N SER A 106 -9.08 -2.98 13.11
CA SER A 106 -9.51 -2.18 11.96
C SER A 106 -9.48 -3.04 10.72
N LEU A 107 -10.60 -3.11 10.01
CA LEU A 107 -10.68 -3.80 8.74
C LEU A 107 -9.64 -3.21 7.78
N HIS A 108 -8.82 -4.09 7.21
CA HIS A 108 -7.74 -3.70 6.32
C HIS A 108 -7.68 -4.59 5.08
N ALA A 109 -7.14 -4.03 4.01
CA ALA A 109 -7.01 -4.68 2.71
C ALA A 109 -5.61 -4.44 2.14
N TRP A 110 -4.99 -5.50 1.63
CA TRP A 110 -3.67 -5.47 1.01
C TRP A 110 -3.55 -6.60 0.00
N ASN A 111 -2.33 -6.90 -0.47
CA ASN A 111 -2.12 -7.90 -1.49
C ASN A 111 -1.19 -9.03 -1.06
N ILE A 112 -1.31 -10.15 -1.77
CA ILE A 112 -0.24 -11.14 -1.91
C ILE A 112 0.15 -11.26 -3.37
N VAL A 113 1.43 -11.47 -3.63
CA VAL A 113 2.00 -11.66 -4.97
C VAL A 113 2.95 -12.84 -4.96
N LYS A 114 2.90 -13.64 -6.03
CA LYS A 114 3.82 -14.75 -6.22
C LYS A 114 5.14 -14.23 -6.80
N VAL A 115 6.25 -14.62 -6.18
CA VAL A 115 7.61 -14.42 -6.69
C VAL A 115 8.37 -15.72 -6.51
N ASP A 116 9.07 -16.19 -7.55
CA ASP A 116 9.85 -17.43 -7.52
C ASP A 116 9.07 -18.64 -6.95
N GLY A 117 7.79 -18.75 -7.31
CA GLY A 117 6.96 -19.89 -6.92
C GLY A 117 6.25 -19.76 -5.56
N LYS A 118 6.52 -18.72 -4.76
CA LYS A 118 5.93 -18.53 -3.42
C LYS A 118 5.18 -17.21 -3.29
N PHE A 119 4.11 -17.18 -2.50
CA PHE A 119 3.39 -15.94 -2.21
C PHE A 119 4.06 -15.15 -1.09
N TYR A 120 4.06 -13.83 -1.25
CA TYR A 120 4.52 -12.84 -0.28
C TYR A 120 3.52 -11.71 -0.17
N HIS A 121 3.46 -11.07 0.99
CA HIS A 121 2.61 -9.92 1.23
C HIS A 121 3.19 -8.63 0.65
N VAL A 122 2.30 -7.76 0.18
CA VAL A 122 2.59 -6.39 -0.24
C VAL A 122 1.48 -5.48 0.30
N ASP A 123 1.84 -4.50 1.13
CA ASP A 123 0.90 -3.51 1.69
C ASP A 123 1.32 -2.08 1.33
N LEU A 124 0.72 -1.57 0.24
CA LEU A 124 1.05 -0.24 -0.26
C LEU A 124 0.50 0.87 0.61
N THR A 125 -0.61 0.64 1.32
CA THR A 125 -1.19 1.63 2.20
C THR A 125 -0.26 1.93 3.36
N TRP A 126 0.32 0.89 3.97
CA TRP A 126 1.25 1.08 5.08
C TRP A 126 2.60 1.60 4.61
N ASN A 127 3.07 1.17 3.44
CA ASN A 127 4.21 1.78 2.79
C ASN A 127 4.03 3.30 2.57
N ASP A 128 2.87 3.74 2.08
CA ASP A 128 2.58 5.17 1.80
C ASP A 128 2.35 6.02 3.06
N THR A 129 1.83 5.43 4.14
CA THR A 129 1.40 6.19 5.33
C THR A 129 2.40 6.22 6.48
N ILE A 130 3.35 5.28 6.53
CA ILE A 130 4.34 5.19 7.63
C ILE A 130 5.39 6.31 7.52
N ASP A 131 5.81 6.65 6.31
CA ASP A 131 6.60 7.85 6.07
C ASP A 131 6.06 8.60 4.84
N LYS A 132 6.12 9.93 4.88
CA LYS A 132 5.59 10.78 3.79
C LYS A 132 6.56 10.86 2.61
N THR A 133 7.41 9.86 2.39
CA THR A 133 8.43 9.89 1.33
C THR A 133 7.95 9.27 0.03
N SER A 134 6.86 8.48 0.07
CA SER A 134 6.38 7.65 -1.05
C SER A 134 7.43 6.67 -1.60
N LYS A 135 8.51 6.42 -0.84
CA LYS A 135 9.64 5.54 -1.22
C LYS A 135 9.88 4.40 -0.22
N ASN A 136 8.97 4.26 0.75
CA ASN A 136 9.05 3.24 1.76
C ASN A 136 8.56 1.89 1.25
N HIS A 137 9.42 0.87 1.33
CA HIS A 137 9.11 -0.49 0.88
C HIS A 137 9.10 -1.49 2.06
N THR A 138 8.87 -0.99 3.27
CA THR A 138 8.90 -1.80 4.51
C THR A 138 7.92 -2.96 4.49
N PHE A 139 6.78 -2.87 3.82
CA PHE A 139 5.76 -3.91 3.74
C PHE A 139 5.72 -4.61 2.38
N THR A 140 6.81 -4.52 1.61
CA THR A 140 6.91 -5.15 0.27
C THR A 140 7.61 -6.50 0.36
N LEU A 141 7.00 -7.52 -0.28
CA LEU A 141 7.48 -8.91 -0.35
C LEU A 141 7.78 -9.53 1.03
N ARG A 142 6.89 -9.31 2.00
CA ARG A 142 7.02 -9.82 3.36
C ARG A 142 6.44 -11.22 3.53
N GLY A 143 7.03 -12.00 4.43
CA GLY A 143 6.51 -13.29 4.87
C GLY A 143 5.54 -13.16 6.05
N ASN A 144 4.88 -14.27 6.39
CA ASN A 144 3.93 -14.34 7.50
C ASN A 144 4.56 -13.93 8.83
N ASP A 145 5.82 -14.26 9.09
CA ASP A 145 6.47 -13.98 10.37
C ASP A 145 6.66 -12.48 10.63
N PHE A 146 6.84 -11.70 9.56
CA PHE A 146 6.84 -10.25 9.65
C PHE A 146 5.41 -9.73 9.77
N MET A 147 4.52 -10.13 8.85
CA MET A 147 3.19 -9.54 8.74
C MET A 147 2.28 -9.84 9.93
N LYS A 148 2.39 -11.02 10.55
CA LYS A 148 1.54 -11.41 11.70
C LYS A 148 1.74 -10.55 12.95
N LYS A 149 2.80 -9.72 12.99
CA LYS A 149 3.05 -8.78 14.09
C LYS A 149 2.02 -7.65 14.13
N THR A 150 1.47 -7.31 12.97
CA THR A 150 0.60 -6.13 12.79
C THR A 150 -0.66 -6.43 11.98
N HIS A 151 -0.69 -7.54 11.25
CA HIS A 151 -1.79 -7.97 10.38
C HIS A 151 -2.33 -9.32 10.80
N ARG A 152 -3.64 -9.51 10.62
CA ARG A 152 -4.34 -10.79 10.78
C ARG A 152 -5.20 -11.04 9.55
N TRP A 153 -5.13 -12.23 8.98
CA TRP A 153 -5.88 -12.60 7.77
C TRP A 153 -6.40 -14.03 7.87
N ASN A 154 -7.31 -14.41 6.97
CA ASN A 154 -7.76 -15.79 6.86
C ASN A 154 -6.73 -16.64 6.09
N ALA A 155 -6.29 -17.75 6.68
CA ALA A 155 -5.10 -18.53 6.32
C ALA A 155 -5.25 -19.48 5.11
N VAL A 156 -6.07 -19.14 4.12
CA VAL A 156 -6.34 -20.05 2.97
C VAL A 156 -5.20 -20.08 1.94
N TYR A 157 -4.29 -19.10 1.98
CA TYR A 157 -3.19 -18.96 1.03
C TYR A 157 -1.88 -19.54 1.56
N ASN A 158 -1.17 -20.32 0.74
CA ASN A 158 0.16 -20.84 1.05
C ASN A 158 1.23 -19.76 0.87
N ILE A 159 1.27 -18.81 1.82
CA ILE A 159 2.20 -17.67 1.85
C ILE A 159 3.48 -18.08 2.57
N SER A 160 4.64 -17.64 2.07
CA SER A 160 5.93 -17.87 2.71
C SER A 160 5.94 -17.32 4.14
N ASN A 161 6.48 -18.09 5.10
CA ASN A 161 6.70 -17.57 6.45
C ASN A 161 7.81 -16.51 6.49
N GLU A 162 8.86 -16.75 5.71
CA GLU A 162 10.02 -15.87 5.61
C GLU A 162 9.82 -14.80 4.52
N ASP A 163 10.44 -13.66 4.73
CA ASP A 163 10.56 -12.60 3.74
C ASP A 163 11.27 -13.10 2.48
N TYR A 164 10.92 -12.52 1.33
CA TYR A 164 11.68 -12.78 0.11
C TYR A 164 13.08 -12.17 0.24
N GLN A 165 14.10 -13.02 0.12
CA GLN A 165 15.50 -12.66 0.39
C GLN A 165 16.14 -11.83 -0.74
N GLY A 166 15.62 -11.96 -1.96
CA GLY A 166 16.11 -11.22 -3.14
C GLY A 166 15.64 -9.77 -3.21
N TYR A 167 14.99 -9.24 -2.17
CA TYR A 167 14.44 -7.89 -2.16
C TYR A 167 15.08 -7.02 -1.09
N ASN A 168 15.70 -5.93 -1.53
CA ASN A 168 16.30 -4.95 -0.65
C ASN A 168 15.27 -3.89 -0.25
N ARG A 169 14.87 -3.90 1.02
CA ARG A 169 13.87 -2.97 1.59
C ARG A 169 14.50 -1.74 2.21
N SER A 170 15.81 -1.54 2.04
CA SER A 170 16.45 -0.31 2.46
C SER A 170 15.81 0.87 1.74
N LEU A 171 15.31 1.84 2.51
CA LEU A 171 15.01 3.17 1.99
C LEU A 171 16.21 3.64 1.15
N PRO A 172 16.01 4.33 0.01
CA PRO A 172 17.11 5.06 -0.58
C PRO A 172 17.67 5.97 0.51
N VAL A 173 18.92 5.71 0.92
CA VAL A 173 19.61 6.46 1.97
C VAL A 173 19.61 7.92 1.53
N ALA A 174 18.71 8.71 2.09
CA ALA A 174 18.93 10.14 2.17
C ALA A 174 20.18 10.29 3.02
N THR A 175 21.26 10.75 2.39
CA THR A 175 22.51 11.11 3.05
C THR A 175 22.19 11.89 4.32
N GLN A 176 22.45 11.28 5.48
CA GLN A 176 22.36 11.98 6.76
C GLN A 176 23.38 13.12 6.75
N SER A 177 22.88 14.35 6.71
CA SER A 177 23.58 15.49 7.28
C SER A 177 22.63 16.11 8.30
N GLY A 178 22.90 15.76 9.57
CA GLY A 178 22.53 16.43 10.82
C GLY A 178 21.16 17.09 10.92
N THR A 179 20.32 16.59 11.82
CA THR A 179 20.07 17.23 13.14
C THR A 179 18.97 16.45 13.86
N VAL A 180 19.29 16.00 15.08
CA VAL A 180 18.38 15.35 16.02
C VAL A 180 17.25 16.32 16.39
N LEU A 181 16.01 16.03 15.97
CA LEU A 181 14.85 16.74 16.51
C LEU A 181 14.33 16.02 17.76
N ARG A 182 14.50 16.72 18.89
CA ARG A 182 14.08 16.34 20.23
C ARG A 182 12.55 16.33 20.35
N ASN A 183 12.06 15.29 21.03
CA ASN A 183 10.70 15.14 21.55
C ASN A 183 10.21 16.42 22.25
N HIS A 184 9.02 16.90 21.87
CA HIS A 184 8.22 17.82 22.69
C HIS A 184 6.91 17.14 23.07
N ALA A 185 6.97 16.30 24.11
CA ALA A 185 5.83 16.02 24.96
C ALA A 185 5.97 16.93 26.19
N GLY A 186 5.22 18.03 26.20
CA GLY A 186 5.19 18.99 27.28
C GLY A 186 3.76 19.51 27.44
N VAL A 187 2.88 18.68 28.02
CA VAL A 187 1.61 19.15 28.57
C VAL A 187 1.85 19.40 30.05
N ALA A 188 1.91 20.68 30.41
CA ALA A 188 1.97 21.14 31.78
C ALA A 188 0.64 20.82 32.49
N LEU A 189 0.71 20.11 33.61
CA LEU A 189 -0.35 20.09 34.62
C LEU A 189 0.12 20.97 35.77
N SER A 190 -0.49 22.15 35.90
CA SER A 190 -0.35 23.03 37.05
C SER A 190 -1.25 22.53 38.19
N SER A 191 -0.65 22.01 39.27
CA SER A 191 -1.30 21.97 40.58
C SER A 191 -1.11 23.32 41.26
N GLN A 192 -2.21 24.01 41.58
CA GLN A 192 -2.23 25.01 42.65
C GLN A 192 -2.85 24.36 43.89
N MET A 193 -2.10 24.46 44.99
CA MET A 193 -2.58 24.21 46.35
C MET A 193 -3.55 25.30 46.77
N ILE A 194 -4.61 24.90 47.48
CA ILE A 194 -5.17 25.62 48.62
C ILE A 194 -4.99 24.68 49.81
#